data_AF-A0A7C6UV49-F1
#
_entry.id   AF-A0A7C6UV49-F1
#
_cell.length_a   1.000
_cell.length_b   1.000
_cell.length_c   1.000
_cell.angle_alpha   90.00
_cell.angle_beta   90.00
_cell.angle_gamma   90.00
#
_symmetry.space_group_name_H-M   'P 1'
#
loop_
_entity.id
_entity.type
_entity.pdbx_description
1 polymer ?
#
loop_
_entity_poly.entity_id
_entity_poly.type
_entity_poly.pdbx_seq_one_letter_code
_entity_poly.pdbx_strand_id
1 'polypeptide(L)' 'NRFMNGLKKAGVGVNRKMLAELAVNDAPAFSKLVELAKRNL' A
#
# COMPACT_ATOMS: atom_id res chain seq x y z
N ASN A 1 -8.62 -9.64 1.06
CA ASN A 1 -7.82 -8.41 0.84
C ASN A 1 -6.95 -8.03 2.03
N ARG A 2 -5.84 -8.73 2.28
CA ARG A 2 -4.94 -8.48 3.43
C ARG A 2 -4.18 -7.15 3.32
N PHE A 3 -3.59 -6.88 2.16
CA PHE A 3 -2.86 -5.63 1.90
C PHE A 3 -3.75 -4.37 1.99
N MET A 4 -4.87 -4.34 1.25
CA MET A 4 -5.79 -3.20 1.31
C MET A 4 -6.44 -3.02 2.70
N ASN A 5 -6.66 -4.11 3.44
CA ASN A 5 -7.13 -4.02 4.83
C ASN A 5 -6.08 -3.39 5.74
N GLY A 6 -4.82 -3.81 5.62
CA GLY A 6 -3.70 -3.24 6.36
C GLY A 6 -3.49 -1.76 6.07
N LEU A 7 -3.59 -1.34 4.80
CA LEU A 7 -3.55 0.07 4.43
C LEU A 7 -4.72 0.86 5.02
N LYS A 8 -5.94 0.31 4.97
CA LYS A 8 -7.12 0.94 5.55
C LYS A 8 -7.00 1.09 7.08
N LYS A 9 -6.50 0.06 7.77
CA LYS A 9 -6.22 0.10 9.22
C LYS A 9 -5.13 1.11 9.58
N ALA A 10 -4.14 1.26 8.71
CA ALA A 10 -3.09 2.29 8.84
C ALA A 10 -3.56 3.71 8.48
N GLY A 11 -4.85 3.90 8.14
CA GLY A 11 -5.40 5.20 7.75
C GLY A 11 -4.99 5.67 6.34
N VAL A 12 -4.39 4.79 5.54
CA VAL A 12 -3.89 5.13 4.20
C VAL A 12 -4.99 4.93 3.16
N GLY A 13 -5.63 6.03 2.77
CA GLY A 13 -6.61 6.08 1.68
C GLY A 13 -5.91 6.24 0.32
N VAL A 14 -5.61 5.14 -0.35
CA VAL A 14 -4.94 5.13 -1.66
C VAL A 14 -5.82 4.55 -2.74
N ASN A 15 -5.83 5.23 -3.89
CA ASN A 15 -6.60 4.84 -5.05
C ASN A 15 -5.89 3.70 -5.79
N ARG A 16 -6.61 2.65 -6.18
CA ARG A 16 -6.00 1.44 -6.78
C ARG A 16 -5.19 1.74 -8.05
N LYS A 17 -5.63 2.72 -8.84
CA LYS A 17 -4.94 3.16 -10.06
C LYS A 17 -3.57 3.79 -9.75
N MET A 18 -3.53 4.74 -8.81
CA MET A 18 -2.28 5.30 -8.30
C MET A 18 -1.37 4.23 -7.70
N LEU A 19 -1.94 3.26 -6.99
CA LEU A 19 -1.17 2.22 -6.33
C LEU A 19 -0.48 1.29 -7.35
N ALA A 20 -1.14 1.01 -8.48
CA ALA A 20 -0.57 0.27 -9.59
C ALA A 20 0.53 1.07 -10.31
N GLU A 21 0.28 2.36 -10.59
CA GLU A 21 1.28 3.24 -11.18
C GLU A 21 2.51 3.39 -10.28
N LEU A 22 2.31 3.53 -8.97
CA LEU A 22 3.39 3.62 -7.99
C LEU A 22 4.16 2.30 -7.86
N ALA A 23 3.48 1.14 -7.94
CA ALA A 23 4.15 -0.16 -7.95
C ALA A 23 5.08 -0.35 -9.15
N VAL A 24 4.72 0.23 -10.30
CA VAL A 24 5.50 0.11 -11.54
C VAL A 24 6.61 1.16 -11.62
N ASN A 25 6.34 2.40 -11.21
CA ASN A 25 7.28 3.51 -11.35
C ASN A 25 8.21 3.68 -10.12
N ASP A 26 7.77 3.26 -8.93
CA ASP A 26 8.49 3.49 -7.67
C ASP A 26 8.37 2.27 -6.73
N ALA A 27 9.19 1.25 -7.04
CA ALA A 27 9.35 0.07 -6.21
C ALA A 27 9.73 0.36 -4.73
N PRO A 28 10.66 1.29 -4.41
CA PRO A 28 10.99 1.56 -3.01
C PRO A 28 9.82 2.19 -2.24
N ALA A 29 9.05 3.10 -2.83
CA ALA A 29 7.84 3.64 -2.19
C ALA A 29 6.77 2.55 -2.00
N PHE A 30 6.58 1.68 -3.00
CA PHE A 30 5.64 0.57 -2.88
C PHE A 30 6.01 -0.40 -1.77
N SER A 31 7.30 -0.71 -1.62
CA SER A 31 7.79 -1.59 -0.54
C SER A 31 7.44 -1.05 0.85
N LYS A 32 7.56 0.27 1.06
CA LYS A 32 7.15 0.92 2.31
C LYS A 32 5.65 0.77 2.57
N LEU A 33 4.81 0.90 1.54
CA LEU A 33 3.36 0.68 1.68
C LEU A 33 3.03 -0.77 2.05
N VAL A 34 3.76 -1.74 1.48
CA VAL A 34 3.61 -3.17 1.81
C VAL A 34 4.01 -3.44 3.26
N GLU A 35 5.12 -2.88 3.74
CA GLU A 35 5.49 -2.98 5.15
C GLU A 35 4.45 -2.35 6.07
N LEU A 36 3.99 -1.14 5.75
CA LEU A 36 2.99 -0.44 6.53
C LEU A 36 1.69 -1.26 6.62
N ALA A 37 1.26 -1.84 5.49
CA ALA A 37 0.11 -2.73 5.45
C ALA A 37 0.34 -3.99 6.29
N LYS A 38 1.53 -4.61 6.21
CA LYS A 38 1.88 -5.81 6.99
C LYS A 38 1.90 -5.56 8.49
N ARG A 39 2.39 -4.39 8.92
CA ARG A 39 2.40 -3.98 10.34
C ARG A 39 0.99 -3.78 10.91
N ASN A 40 0.04 -3.45 10.05
CA ASN A 40 -1.35 -3.14 10.42
C ASN A 40 -2.34 -4.24 9.98
N LEU A 41 -1.90 -5.49 9.83
CA LEU A 41 -2.72 -6.58 9.28
C LEU A 41 -3.94 -6.96 10.12
#